data_AF-A0A970ME40-F1
#
_entry.id   AF-A0A970ME40-F1
#
_cell.length_a   1.000
_cell.length_b   1.000
_cell.length_c   1.000
_cell.angle_alpha   90.00
_cell.angle_beta   90.00
_cell.angle_gamma   90.00
#
_symmetry.space_group_name_H-M   'P 1'
#
loop_
_entity.id
_entity.type
_entity.pdbx_description
1 polymer ?
#
loop_
_entity_poly.entity_id
_entity_poly.type
_entity_poly.pdbx_seq_one_letter_code
_entity_poly.pdbx_strand_id
1 'polypeptide(L)'
;MKKTLIPILLILLFLAACNNDRVNSSDTQSDDSGKSAINHGNANNAIQPDLMQISKIRIKNLYDGSEAEYTDGSFISEFCALLAGQTFSQTDSKWDSDYQVELFGADDNIAATMTTYGSEVTFDSDITINGRLIKKGSYNASQWISGYVRKYFEGMVIDPVYIQYPAVISIPDNIYYLELVDKGRSKVNTYETIEQIYELFYRSFANNEFNILNVRRLFDNEEMEAEAEKSKADCRCISIEFDTSETYLEIKSENSNRQCAKTYIATLAANSDKPGTYKLITNSMIFEIEADREFNTKFDNIFEGNRSILKDLTPDDIKKLYEENKKFYEENKPSYMEYVCKNLGIERWSGKPPDKIEITRQKLGEGGEMCTVVALSNPYNIRLHVFKGGNGQSWDFIDYISFGGRSAGTEYRMESWGDHLWIVGNSCRGYGTGEARYYQDWYELTSEGKKLVLSFPYDEHIENYLFGGYSVSADTINIETNGKMMVSVDYTITKIYPLNLDIADEYGRVCINTNKHVEFIWDEELEKFVSEYNVDESGLTVVEADSPEIIRQCDDILEKYYDELLKVLTEAETEKNEFVRDSKVEGLMRFLGDCSDGGKKNKLTNIAESMTK
;
A
#
# COMPACT_ATOMS: atom_id res chain seq x y z
N MET A 1 -16.43 57.50 50.96
CA MET A 1 -15.92 58.59 50.09
C MET A 1 -14.76 58.07 49.27
N LYS A 2 -14.60 58.54 48.00
CA LYS A 2 -13.57 58.14 47.01
C LYS A 2 -13.69 56.67 46.55
N LYS A 3 -13.89 56.29 45.28
CA LYS A 3 -13.92 57.02 43.98
C LYS A 3 -12.68 57.84 43.66
N THR A 4 -11.60 57.17 43.23
CA THR A 4 -10.58 57.61 42.25
C THR A 4 -9.53 56.51 42.07
N LEU A 5 -9.56 55.79 40.94
CA LEU A 5 -8.42 54.96 40.45
C LEU A 5 -8.58 54.47 38.99
N ILE A 6 -9.78 54.55 38.41
CA ILE A 6 -10.04 54.24 37.00
C ILE A 6 -9.38 55.20 35.97
N PRO A 7 -9.20 56.52 36.20
CA PRO A 7 -8.70 57.42 35.15
C PRO A 7 -7.17 57.37 34.92
N ILE A 8 -6.40 56.67 35.78
CA ILE A 8 -4.93 56.57 35.62
C ILE A 8 -4.56 55.44 34.64
N LEU A 9 -5.33 54.35 34.59
CA LEU A 9 -5.05 53.21 33.71
C LEU A 9 -5.25 53.56 32.22
N LEU A 10 -6.25 54.41 31.92
CA LEU A 10 -6.55 54.86 30.55
C LEU A 10 -5.48 55.78 29.95
N ILE A 11 -4.68 56.48 30.77
CA ILE A 11 -3.61 57.36 30.27
C ILE A 11 -2.34 56.57 29.92
N LEU A 12 -2.08 55.46 30.60
CA LEU A 12 -0.96 54.55 30.28
C LEU A 12 -1.19 53.79 28.97
N LEU A 13 -2.43 53.43 28.64
CA LEU A 13 -2.78 52.75 27.39
C LEU A 13 -2.66 53.62 26.13
N PHE A 14 -2.67 54.96 26.26
CA PHE A 14 -2.50 55.88 25.12
C PHE A 14 -1.05 56.29 24.83
N LEU A 15 -0.07 55.87 25.65
CA LEU A 15 1.34 56.27 25.49
C LEU A 15 2.25 55.18 24.88
N ALA A 16 1.75 53.97 24.64
CA ALA A 16 2.47 52.92 23.90
C ALA A 16 2.32 53.03 22.37
N ALA A 17 1.39 53.86 21.88
CA ALA A 17 1.07 54.02 20.47
C ALA A 17 1.57 55.35 19.87
N CYS A 18 2.83 55.72 20.14
CA CYS A 18 3.57 56.78 19.42
C CYS A 18 5.07 56.76 19.77
N ASN A 19 5.87 56.00 19.00
CA ASN A 19 7.15 56.54 18.50
C ASN A 19 7.66 55.70 17.32
N ASN A 20 7.70 56.31 16.13
CA ASN A 20 8.55 55.87 15.04
C ASN A 20 9.93 56.46 15.26
N ASP A 21 11.00 55.67 15.09
CA ASP A 21 12.25 56.21 14.57
C ASP A 21 13.06 55.14 13.82
N ARG A 22 13.62 55.53 12.68
CA ARG A 22 14.49 54.72 11.81
C ARG A 22 15.96 54.91 12.22
N VAL A 23 16.77 53.85 12.21
CA VAL A 23 18.20 53.92 11.80
C VAL A 23 18.61 52.65 11.03
N ASN A 24 19.49 52.82 10.04
CA ASN A 24 19.95 51.87 9.02
C ASN A 24 21.08 50.89 9.48
N SER A 25 21.32 49.85 8.65
CA SER A 25 22.65 49.26 8.23
C SER A 25 23.63 48.76 9.32
N SER A 26 24.47 47.74 9.15
CA SER A 26 24.86 46.79 8.06
C SER A 26 25.33 45.47 8.76
N ASP A 27 25.67 44.32 8.15
CA ASP A 27 26.60 44.03 7.04
C ASP A 27 26.43 42.61 6.47
N THR A 28 27.02 42.40 5.28
CA THR A 28 27.04 41.19 4.43
C THR A 28 28.06 40.11 4.82
N GLN A 29 27.77 38.84 4.44
CA GLN A 29 28.62 37.86 3.70
C GLN A 29 27.79 36.54 3.53
N SER A 30 27.42 36.04 2.34
CA SER A 30 28.22 35.33 1.29
C SER A 30 28.90 34.04 1.81
N ASP A 31 28.90 32.84 1.21
CA ASP A 31 28.46 32.24 -0.08
C ASP A 31 28.47 30.69 0.13
N ASP A 32 27.95 29.77 -0.69
CA ASP A 32 27.00 29.69 -1.83
C ASP A 32 26.68 28.18 -2.05
N SER A 33 25.61 27.81 -2.80
CA SER A 33 25.64 26.79 -3.87
C SER A 33 24.26 26.33 -4.38
N GLY A 34 23.87 26.83 -5.55
CA GLY A 34 23.32 26.00 -6.62
C GLY A 34 21.83 25.65 -6.65
N LYS A 35 21.07 26.36 -7.50
CA LYS A 35 20.10 25.71 -8.42
C LYS A 35 19.70 26.61 -9.61
N SER A 36 19.73 26.00 -10.80
CA SER A 36 19.01 26.35 -12.03
C SER A 36 19.33 27.65 -12.78
N ALA A 37 19.33 27.55 -14.11
CA ALA A 37 19.69 28.62 -15.04
C ALA A 37 18.53 29.58 -15.34
N ILE A 38 18.79 30.88 -15.25
CA ILE A 38 17.85 31.93 -15.66
C ILE A 38 18.00 32.17 -17.17
N ASN A 39 16.97 31.82 -17.95
CA ASN A 39 16.87 32.21 -19.35
C ASN A 39 16.08 33.52 -19.47
N HIS A 40 16.77 34.66 -19.47
CA HIS A 40 16.17 35.96 -19.80
C HIS A 40 15.95 36.10 -21.32
N GLY A 41 14.72 35.89 -21.78
CA GLY A 41 14.30 36.09 -23.17
C GLY A 41 13.24 37.18 -23.31
N ASN A 42 13.69 38.40 -23.66
CA ASN A 42 12.94 39.58 -24.12
C ASN A 42 11.44 39.71 -23.80
N ALA A 43 11.13 40.72 -22.98
CA ALA A 43 9.81 41.32 -22.91
C ALA A 43 9.40 42.00 -24.23
N ASN A 44 8.12 41.89 -24.58
CA ASN A 44 7.31 43.00 -25.09
C ASN A 44 5.82 42.64 -24.94
N ASN A 45 5.01 43.60 -24.47
CA ASN A 45 3.57 43.50 -24.20
C ASN A 45 3.11 42.74 -22.93
N ALA A 46 3.93 42.69 -21.87
CA ALA A 46 3.42 42.43 -20.52
C ALA A 46 3.27 43.76 -19.77
N ILE A 47 2.06 44.09 -19.33
CA ILE A 47 1.85 45.12 -18.30
C ILE A 47 2.50 44.60 -17.02
N GLN A 48 3.31 45.41 -16.34
CA GLN A 48 3.76 45.12 -14.97
C GLN A 48 2.80 45.77 -13.97
N PRO A 49 1.90 45.00 -13.34
CA PRO A 49 1.45 45.27 -12.00
C PRO A 49 2.26 44.39 -11.03
N ASP A 50 3.18 45.01 -10.30
CA ASP A 50 3.30 44.59 -8.90
C ASP A 50 1.93 44.76 -8.24
N LEU A 51 1.51 43.80 -7.44
CA LEU A 51 0.26 43.79 -6.66
C LEU A 51 -1.05 43.70 -7.47
N MET A 52 -1.39 42.48 -7.94
CA MET A 52 -2.75 42.01 -7.68
C MET A 52 -2.89 41.73 -6.18
N GLN A 53 -3.28 42.75 -5.41
CA GLN A 53 -3.94 42.52 -4.14
C GLN A 53 -5.33 41.95 -4.46
N ILE A 54 -5.44 40.62 -4.45
CA ILE A 54 -6.73 39.96 -4.54
C ILE A 54 -7.57 40.46 -3.35
N SER A 55 -8.69 41.11 -3.64
CA SER A 55 -9.52 41.80 -2.64
C SER A 55 -10.66 40.90 -2.13
N LYS A 56 -11.07 39.95 -2.98
CA LYS A 56 -12.18 39.03 -2.76
C LYS A 56 -11.94 37.75 -3.56
N ILE A 57 -12.41 36.63 -3.02
CA ILE A 57 -12.51 35.35 -3.71
C ILE A 57 -13.98 34.94 -3.69
N ARG A 58 -14.53 34.53 -4.83
CA ARG A 58 -15.81 33.80 -4.90
C ARG A 58 -15.53 32.37 -5.33
N ILE A 59 -16.08 31.40 -4.62
CA ILE A 59 -16.01 29.98 -4.99
C ILE A 59 -17.42 29.49 -5.25
N LYS A 60 -17.61 28.82 -6.39
CA LYS A 60 -18.87 28.28 -6.87
C LYS A 60 -18.78 26.77 -7.00
N ASN A 61 -19.71 26.04 -6.39
CA ASN A 61 -19.93 24.64 -6.67
C ASN A 61 -20.70 24.52 -8.00
N LEU A 62 -20.13 23.85 -8.99
CA LEU A 62 -20.72 23.72 -10.32
C LEU A 62 -21.82 22.64 -10.39
N TYR A 63 -21.90 21.77 -9.37
CA TYR A 63 -22.89 20.69 -9.31
C TYR A 63 -24.29 21.16 -8.88
N ASP A 64 -24.36 22.04 -7.87
CA ASP A 64 -25.62 22.58 -7.33
C ASP A 64 -25.80 24.11 -7.55
N GLY A 65 -24.75 24.79 -8.03
CA GLY A 65 -24.76 26.22 -8.30
C GLY A 65 -24.60 27.12 -7.07
N SER A 66 -24.32 26.55 -5.89
CA SER A 66 -24.09 27.32 -4.67
C SER A 66 -22.77 28.10 -4.68
N GLU A 67 -22.73 29.24 -3.99
CA GLU A 67 -21.62 30.19 -4.03
C GLU A 67 -21.24 30.66 -2.62
N ALA A 68 -19.94 30.83 -2.38
CA ALA A 68 -19.38 31.39 -1.16
C ALA A 68 -18.40 32.53 -1.51
N GLU A 69 -18.44 33.64 -0.75
CA GLU A 69 -17.58 34.81 -0.95
C GLU A 69 -16.74 35.11 0.30
N TYR A 70 -15.46 35.44 0.07
CA TYR A 70 -14.50 35.73 1.13
C TYR A 70 -13.74 37.02 0.82
N THR A 71 -13.77 37.95 1.78
CA THR A 71 -13.03 39.23 1.76
C THR A 71 -12.02 39.35 2.91
N ASP A 72 -11.83 38.28 3.69
CA ASP A 72 -10.85 38.23 4.77
C ASP A 72 -9.43 38.09 4.21
N GLY A 73 -8.56 39.04 4.52
CA GLY A 73 -7.21 39.09 3.97
C GLY A 73 -6.32 37.90 4.38
N SER A 74 -6.55 37.28 5.54
CA SER A 74 -5.81 36.07 5.95
C SER A 74 -6.25 34.87 5.12
N PHE A 75 -7.56 34.70 4.91
CA PHE A 75 -8.13 33.64 4.09
C PHE A 75 -7.69 33.73 2.62
N ILE A 76 -7.68 34.94 2.06
CA ILE A 76 -7.22 35.20 0.70
C ILE A 76 -5.72 34.93 0.57
N SER A 77 -4.91 35.33 1.56
CA SER A 77 -3.46 35.10 1.55
C SER A 77 -3.11 33.61 1.56
N GLU A 78 -3.83 32.82 2.35
CA GLU A 78 -3.69 31.36 2.41
C GLU A 78 -4.05 30.69 1.07
N PHE A 79 -5.15 31.13 0.44
CA PHE A 79 -5.52 30.62 -0.89
C PHE A 79 -4.46 30.96 -1.95
N CYS A 80 -3.91 32.18 -1.92
CA CYS A 80 -2.83 32.59 -2.80
C CYS A 80 -1.54 31.79 -2.55
N ALA A 81 -1.21 31.48 -1.29
CA ALA A 81 -0.07 30.65 -0.93
C ALA A 81 -0.24 29.20 -1.39
N LEU A 82 -1.45 28.63 -1.27
CA LEU A 82 -1.79 27.32 -1.83
C LEU A 82 -1.46 27.27 -3.34
N LEU A 83 -1.98 28.23 -4.12
CA LEU A 83 -1.77 28.25 -5.58
C LEU A 83 -0.30 28.49 -5.96
N ALA A 84 0.39 29.38 -5.27
CA ALA A 84 1.79 29.68 -5.56
C ALA A 84 2.73 28.50 -5.25
N GLY A 85 2.37 27.64 -4.30
CA GLY A 85 3.16 26.48 -3.87
C GLY A 85 3.05 25.23 -4.75
N GLN A 86 1.94 25.04 -5.48
CA GLN A 86 1.76 23.83 -6.32
C GLN A 86 2.72 23.77 -7.51
N THR A 87 3.25 22.59 -7.85
CA THR A 87 3.86 22.37 -9.16
C THR A 87 2.75 22.16 -10.20
N PHE A 88 2.88 22.81 -11.37
CA PHE A 88 1.89 22.73 -12.45
C PHE A 88 2.51 22.13 -13.71
N SER A 89 1.99 20.98 -14.13
CA SER A 89 2.39 20.28 -15.36
C SER A 89 1.28 20.44 -16.40
N GLN A 90 1.59 20.99 -17.58
CA GLN A 90 0.58 21.26 -18.61
C GLN A 90 -0.11 19.96 -19.07
N THR A 91 -1.42 20.03 -19.31
CA THR A 91 -2.24 18.90 -19.77
C THR A 91 -3.25 19.34 -20.84
N ASP A 92 -3.60 18.42 -21.75
CA ASP A 92 -4.68 18.58 -22.74
C ASP A 92 -5.97 17.85 -22.32
N SER A 93 -5.96 17.21 -21.13
CA SER A 93 -7.14 16.62 -20.49
C SER A 93 -8.28 17.63 -20.35
N LYS A 94 -9.52 17.12 -20.39
CA LYS A 94 -10.74 17.90 -20.18
C LYS A 94 -11.73 17.09 -19.38
N TRP A 95 -11.96 17.50 -18.15
CA TRP A 95 -12.99 16.95 -17.28
C TRP A 95 -14.05 17.99 -16.93
N ASP A 96 -15.26 17.54 -16.64
CA ASP A 96 -16.29 18.40 -16.08
C ASP A 96 -15.82 18.89 -14.70
N SER A 97 -15.75 20.22 -14.52
CA SER A 97 -15.16 20.81 -13.32
C SER A 97 -16.11 20.75 -12.12
N ASP A 98 -15.57 20.45 -10.93
CA ASP A 98 -16.31 20.44 -9.66
C ASP A 98 -16.62 21.87 -9.16
N TYR A 99 -15.60 22.73 -9.22
CA TYR A 99 -15.64 24.09 -8.68
C TYR A 99 -15.10 25.11 -9.69
N GLN A 100 -15.64 26.33 -9.59
CA GLN A 100 -15.13 27.54 -10.22
C GLN A 100 -14.72 28.53 -9.13
N VAL A 101 -13.55 29.15 -9.28
CA VAL A 101 -13.06 30.22 -8.39
C VAL A 101 -12.84 31.48 -9.20
N GLU A 102 -13.50 32.56 -8.80
CA GLU A 102 -13.29 33.90 -9.33
C GLU A 102 -12.42 34.70 -8.35
N LEU A 103 -11.30 35.21 -8.86
CA LEU A 103 -10.37 36.06 -8.11
C LEU A 103 -10.62 37.51 -8.50
N PHE A 104 -10.82 38.41 -7.53
CA PHE A 104 -11.16 39.81 -7.78
C PHE A 104 -9.97 40.73 -7.48
N GLY A 105 -9.71 41.67 -8.39
CA GLY A 105 -8.71 42.73 -8.20
C GLY A 105 -9.12 43.75 -7.14
N ALA A 106 -8.21 44.70 -6.83
CA ALA A 106 -8.48 45.80 -5.90
C ALA A 106 -9.55 46.80 -6.41
N ASP A 107 -9.95 46.70 -7.67
CA ASP A 107 -11.00 47.47 -8.35
C ASP A 107 -12.37 46.74 -8.39
N ASP A 108 -12.49 45.59 -7.71
CA ASP A 108 -13.65 44.69 -7.67
C ASP A 108 -14.04 44.07 -9.03
N ASN A 109 -13.16 44.12 -10.03
CA ASN A 109 -13.31 43.37 -11.27
C ASN A 109 -12.72 41.95 -11.13
N ILE A 110 -13.26 40.99 -11.89
CA ILE A 110 -12.68 39.64 -11.98
C ILE A 110 -11.31 39.75 -12.67
N ALA A 111 -10.27 39.43 -11.93
CA ALA A 111 -8.89 39.40 -12.36
C ALA A 111 -8.55 38.11 -13.12
N ALA A 112 -9.05 36.98 -12.62
CA ALA A 112 -8.92 35.66 -13.24
C ALA A 112 -10.05 34.73 -12.77
N THR A 113 -10.36 33.74 -13.59
CA THR A 113 -11.19 32.59 -13.23
C THR A 113 -10.36 31.31 -13.35
N MET A 114 -10.48 30.44 -12.36
CA MET A 114 -9.98 29.06 -12.45
C MET A 114 -11.11 28.05 -12.22
N THR A 115 -11.02 26.90 -12.86
CA THR A 115 -11.89 25.74 -12.56
C THR A 115 -11.06 24.53 -12.16
N THR A 116 -11.59 23.66 -11.31
CA THR A 116 -10.85 22.50 -10.78
C THR A 116 -11.65 21.19 -10.84
N TYR A 117 -10.96 20.10 -11.14
CA TYR A 117 -11.46 18.72 -11.04
C TYR A 117 -10.33 17.80 -10.54
N GLY A 118 -10.47 17.17 -9.38
CA GLY A 118 -9.39 16.37 -8.78
C GLY A 118 -8.06 17.15 -8.66
N SER A 119 -7.04 16.78 -9.46
CA SER A 119 -5.75 17.47 -9.59
C SER A 119 -5.70 18.47 -10.75
N GLU A 120 -6.65 18.44 -11.67
CA GLU A 120 -6.70 19.35 -12.82
C GLU A 120 -7.16 20.74 -12.39
N VAL A 121 -6.48 21.75 -12.91
CA VAL A 121 -6.87 23.16 -12.82
C VAL A 121 -6.73 23.83 -14.19
N THR A 122 -7.75 24.58 -14.60
CA THR A 122 -7.72 25.40 -15.80
C THR A 122 -7.81 26.88 -15.42
N PHE A 123 -6.85 27.68 -15.89
CA PHE A 123 -6.84 29.15 -15.73
C PHE A 123 -7.31 29.81 -17.02
N ASP A 124 -8.24 30.77 -16.92
CA ASP A 124 -8.80 31.49 -18.06
C ASP A 124 -7.92 32.64 -18.58
N SER A 125 -6.90 33.03 -17.82
CA SER A 125 -6.03 34.18 -18.03
C SER A 125 -4.63 33.90 -17.47
N ASP A 126 -3.65 34.71 -17.89
CA ASP A 126 -2.32 34.72 -17.27
C ASP A 126 -2.42 35.42 -15.91
N ILE A 127 -1.98 34.77 -14.83
CA ILE A 127 -2.05 35.29 -13.46
C ILE A 127 -0.70 35.21 -12.74
N THR A 128 -0.35 36.25 -11.98
CA THR A 128 0.83 36.24 -11.11
C THR A 128 0.39 36.18 -9.65
N ILE A 129 0.74 35.10 -8.95
CA ILE A 129 0.40 34.87 -7.53
C ILE A 129 1.69 34.73 -6.73
N ASN A 130 1.86 35.54 -5.67
CA ASN A 130 3.07 35.58 -4.83
C ASN A 130 4.39 35.62 -5.63
N GLY A 131 4.42 36.41 -6.72
CA GLY A 131 5.60 36.56 -7.60
C GLY A 131 5.78 35.46 -8.66
N ARG A 132 4.93 34.42 -8.67
CA ARG A 132 4.97 33.34 -9.66
C ARG A 132 3.93 33.56 -10.75
N LEU A 133 4.38 33.69 -11.99
CA LEU A 133 3.52 33.72 -13.18
C LEU A 133 3.03 32.30 -13.53
N ILE A 134 1.72 32.14 -13.60
CA ILE A 134 1.02 30.99 -14.16
C ILE A 134 0.35 31.47 -15.45
N LYS A 135 0.56 30.76 -16.56
CA LYS A 135 -0.06 31.12 -17.85
C LYS A 135 -1.48 30.58 -17.93
N LYS A 136 -2.29 31.19 -18.81
CA LYS A 136 -3.56 30.64 -19.27
C LYS A 136 -3.35 29.23 -19.84
N GLY A 137 -4.15 28.27 -19.37
CA GLY A 137 -4.08 26.88 -19.82
C GLY A 137 -4.63 25.91 -18.79
N SER A 138 -4.58 24.63 -19.13
CA SER A 138 -4.97 23.50 -18.27
C SER A 138 -3.73 22.78 -17.76
N TYR A 139 -3.73 22.44 -16.47
CA TYR A 139 -2.59 21.88 -15.76
C TYR A 139 -3.02 20.80 -14.77
N ASN A 140 -2.20 19.77 -14.61
CA ASN A 140 -2.21 18.94 -13.41
C ASN A 140 -1.38 19.62 -12.31
N ALA A 141 -1.98 19.82 -11.15
CA ALA A 141 -1.28 20.22 -9.92
C ALA A 141 -0.62 19.00 -9.25
N SER A 142 0.44 19.24 -8.47
CA SER A 142 1.12 18.24 -7.63
C SER A 142 0.23 17.60 -6.56
N GLN A 143 -0.88 18.24 -6.20
CA GLN A 143 -1.84 17.78 -5.18
C GLN A 143 -3.27 17.85 -5.71
N TRP A 144 -4.20 17.20 -5.00
CA TRP A 144 -5.64 17.13 -5.35
C TRP A 144 -6.35 18.46 -5.05
N ILE A 145 -6.06 19.47 -5.87
CA ILE A 145 -6.44 20.88 -5.69
C ILE A 145 -7.95 21.10 -5.54
N SER A 146 -8.80 20.32 -6.22
CA SER A 146 -10.26 20.41 -6.06
C SER A 146 -10.70 20.09 -4.62
N GLY A 147 -10.03 19.15 -3.96
CA GLY A 147 -10.26 18.82 -2.54
C GLY A 147 -9.91 19.98 -1.61
N TYR A 148 -8.87 20.77 -1.91
CA TYR A 148 -8.58 21.99 -1.19
C TYR A 148 -9.62 23.08 -1.48
N VAL A 149 -9.94 23.35 -2.76
CA VAL A 149 -10.94 24.37 -3.15
C VAL A 149 -12.29 24.12 -2.48
N ARG A 150 -12.75 22.87 -2.41
CA ARG A 150 -13.93 22.46 -1.64
C ARG A 150 -13.86 22.91 -0.17
N LYS A 151 -12.72 22.77 0.50
CA LYS A 151 -12.57 23.16 1.90
C LYS A 151 -12.54 24.68 2.08
N TYR A 152 -11.96 25.41 1.13
CA TYR A 152 -12.11 26.86 1.08
C TYR A 152 -13.58 27.27 0.86
N PHE A 153 -14.35 26.56 0.03
CA PHE A 153 -15.81 26.76 -0.10
C PHE A 153 -16.59 26.42 1.19
N GLU A 154 -16.12 25.44 1.98
CA GLU A 154 -16.63 25.15 3.33
C GLU A 154 -16.16 26.19 4.39
N GLY A 155 -15.43 27.24 4.01
CA GLY A 155 -14.92 28.29 4.90
C GLY A 155 -13.72 27.90 5.75
N MET A 156 -12.95 26.88 5.32
CA MET A 156 -11.86 26.27 6.07
C MET A 156 -10.54 26.33 5.28
N VAL A 157 -9.48 26.83 5.90
CA VAL A 157 -8.12 26.75 5.37
C VAL A 157 -7.52 25.40 5.73
N ILE A 158 -7.11 24.66 4.70
CA ILE A 158 -6.35 23.41 4.85
C ILE A 158 -4.88 23.69 4.59
N ASP A 159 -4.07 23.20 5.52
CA ASP A 159 -2.61 23.28 5.57
C ASP A 159 -2.09 24.73 5.57
N PRO A 160 -2.42 25.55 6.58
CA PRO A 160 -2.10 26.98 6.61
C PRO A 160 -0.58 27.26 6.58
N VAL A 161 -0.17 28.22 5.76
CA VAL A 161 1.21 28.73 5.67
C VAL A 161 1.46 29.88 6.66
N TYR A 162 0.41 30.63 7.02
CA TYR A 162 0.48 31.86 7.81
C TYR A 162 -0.21 31.71 9.18
N ILE A 163 0.17 30.69 9.94
CA ILE A 163 -0.26 30.51 11.34
C ILE A 163 0.27 31.69 12.18
N GLN A 164 -0.64 32.37 12.90
CA GLN A 164 -0.28 33.40 13.88
C GLN A 164 -0.08 32.78 15.26
N TYR A 165 0.97 33.20 15.97
CA TYR A 165 1.33 32.68 17.30
C TYR A 165 0.83 33.63 18.41
N PRO A 166 0.40 33.11 19.58
CA PRO A 166 0.41 31.70 19.98
C PRO A 166 -0.63 30.85 19.22
N ALA A 167 -0.25 29.61 18.92
CA ALA A 167 -1.13 28.65 18.25
C ALA A 167 -1.04 27.28 18.92
N VAL A 168 -2.14 26.54 18.90
CA VAL A 168 -2.22 25.14 19.34
C VAL A 168 -2.79 24.25 18.24
N ILE A 169 -2.36 22.98 18.22
CA ILE A 169 -2.95 21.94 17.38
C ILE A 169 -3.71 20.94 18.24
N SER A 170 -4.97 20.66 17.89
CA SER A 170 -5.83 19.70 18.56
C SER A 170 -5.79 18.35 17.84
N ILE A 171 -5.54 17.27 18.58
CA ILE A 171 -5.48 15.91 18.05
C ILE A 171 -6.83 15.18 18.30
N PRO A 172 -7.50 14.63 17.27
CA PRO A 172 -8.74 13.89 17.44
C PRO A 172 -8.51 12.48 18.02
N ASP A 173 -9.59 11.80 18.40
CA ASP A 173 -9.58 10.45 18.99
C ASP A 173 -9.83 9.30 17.99
N ASN A 174 -9.94 9.59 16.69
CA ASN A 174 -10.15 8.62 15.62
C ASN A 174 -8.84 7.94 15.15
N ILE A 175 -8.02 7.45 16.09
CA ILE A 175 -6.76 6.76 15.81
C ILE A 175 -7.04 5.27 15.57
N TYR A 176 -6.72 4.81 14.37
CA TYR A 176 -6.94 3.44 13.91
C TYR A 176 -5.77 2.50 14.25
N TYR A 177 -4.55 2.90 13.88
CA TYR A 177 -3.37 2.05 13.96
C TYR A 177 -2.12 2.83 14.40
N LEU A 178 -1.19 2.12 15.02
CA LEU A 178 0.01 2.68 15.66
C LEU A 178 1.21 1.75 15.43
N GLU A 179 2.33 2.32 14.99
CA GLU A 179 3.61 1.63 14.88
C GLU A 179 4.69 2.41 15.64
N LEU A 180 5.55 1.70 16.35
CA LEU A 180 6.66 2.30 17.11
C LEU A 180 8.02 2.04 16.44
N VAL A 181 8.87 3.06 16.41
CA VAL A 181 10.23 3.00 15.85
C VAL A 181 11.25 3.55 16.84
N ASP A 182 12.19 2.73 17.34
CA ASP A 182 13.32 3.19 18.16
C ASP A 182 14.56 3.38 17.28
N LYS A 183 14.64 4.51 16.57
CA LYS A 183 15.79 4.92 15.73
C LYS A 183 16.18 3.87 14.66
N GLY A 184 15.26 3.65 13.72
CA GLY A 184 15.39 2.63 12.67
C GLY A 184 15.34 1.16 13.16
N ARG A 185 15.24 0.91 14.47
CA ARG A 185 15.20 -0.46 15.02
C ARG A 185 13.76 -0.99 15.05
N SER A 186 13.42 -1.86 14.11
CA SER A 186 12.11 -2.55 14.01
C SER A 186 11.81 -3.54 15.15
N LYS A 187 12.78 -3.80 16.04
CA LYS A 187 12.61 -4.58 17.28
C LYS A 187 11.87 -3.78 18.36
N VAL A 188 10.71 -3.23 18.03
CA VAL A 188 9.77 -2.68 19.02
C VAL A 188 8.62 -3.65 19.27
N ASN A 189 8.50 -4.02 20.53
CA ASN A 189 7.64 -5.05 21.05
C ASN A 189 6.28 -4.46 21.47
N THR A 190 5.44 -4.20 20.46
CA THR A 190 4.16 -3.49 20.60
C THR A 190 3.23 -4.15 21.62
N TYR A 191 3.22 -5.49 21.69
CA TYR A 191 2.37 -6.28 22.58
C TYR A 191 2.72 -6.08 24.07
N GLU A 192 4.00 -5.88 24.42
CA GLU A 192 4.39 -5.62 25.82
C GLU A 192 4.30 -4.14 26.20
N THR A 193 4.50 -3.24 25.24
CA THR A 193 4.34 -1.80 25.47
C THR A 193 2.88 -1.34 25.35
N ILE A 194 1.93 -2.21 25.01
CA ILE A 194 0.57 -1.81 24.64
C ILE A 194 -0.19 -1.02 25.71
N GLU A 195 -0.02 -1.35 26.99
CA GLU A 195 -0.66 -0.59 28.08
C GLU A 195 -0.07 0.82 28.19
N GLN A 196 1.23 0.99 27.96
CA GLN A 196 1.93 2.28 27.96
C GLN A 196 1.57 3.11 26.72
N ILE A 197 1.46 2.46 25.56
CA ILE A 197 0.91 3.01 24.31
C ILE A 197 -0.47 3.59 24.61
N TYR A 198 -1.44 2.78 25.04
CA TYR A 198 -2.79 3.27 25.36
C TYR A 198 -2.81 4.38 26.41
N GLU A 199 -1.96 4.31 27.44
CA GLU A 199 -1.90 5.36 28.44
C GLU A 199 -1.39 6.69 27.87
N LEU A 200 -0.43 6.66 26.95
CA LEU A 200 -0.02 7.85 26.20
C LEU A 200 -1.18 8.38 25.35
N PHE A 201 -1.85 7.51 24.56
CA PHE A 201 -2.91 7.95 23.65
C PHE A 201 -4.12 8.52 24.38
N TYR A 202 -4.80 7.71 25.20
CA TYR A 202 -6.08 8.09 25.80
C TYR A 202 -5.98 9.09 26.95
N ARG A 203 -4.78 9.34 27.51
CA ARG A 203 -4.61 10.32 28.60
C ARG A 203 -3.79 11.55 28.22
N SER A 204 -3.01 11.51 27.13
CA SER A 204 -2.04 12.58 26.86
C SER A 204 -1.86 12.95 25.38
N PHE A 205 -2.35 12.18 24.41
CA PHE A 205 -2.24 12.53 22.98
C PHE A 205 -3.59 12.83 22.33
N ALA A 206 -4.51 11.87 22.33
CA ALA A 206 -5.82 12.02 21.74
C ALA A 206 -6.67 13.00 22.57
N ASN A 207 -7.52 13.80 21.91
CA ASN A 207 -8.32 14.87 22.51
C ASN A 207 -7.53 15.90 23.35
N ASN A 208 -6.23 16.04 23.09
CA ASN A 208 -5.35 17.03 23.72
C ASN A 208 -4.91 18.11 22.71
N GLU A 209 -4.42 19.22 23.26
CA GLU A 209 -3.89 20.35 22.50
C GLU A 209 -2.40 20.53 22.79
N PHE A 210 -1.61 20.80 21.75
CA PHE A 210 -0.18 21.02 21.87
C PHE A 210 0.21 22.39 21.34
N ASN A 211 1.07 23.11 22.06
CA ASN A 211 1.59 24.40 21.60
C ASN A 211 2.43 24.19 20.34
N ILE A 212 2.11 24.90 19.26
CA ILE A 212 2.93 24.94 18.06
C ILE A 212 4.06 25.96 18.32
N LEU A 213 5.30 25.50 18.27
CA LEU A 213 6.50 26.32 18.39
C LEU A 213 6.99 26.82 17.02
N ASN A 214 6.83 25.98 15.99
CA ASN A 214 7.23 26.26 14.61
C ASN A 214 6.40 25.40 13.65
N VAL A 215 6.27 25.84 12.40
CA VAL A 215 5.55 25.12 11.35
C VAL A 215 6.27 25.24 10.00
N ARG A 216 6.25 24.15 9.23
CA ARG A 216 6.70 24.12 7.84
C ARG A 216 5.70 23.33 7.00
N ARG A 217 5.10 23.98 6.00
CA ARG A 217 4.35 23.29 4.93
C ARG A 217 5.32 22.85 3.83
N LEU A 218 5.15 21.64 3.31
CA LEU A 218 5.76 21.18 2.07
C LEU A 218 4.64 20.82 1.07
N PHE A 219 4.83 21.21 -0.19
CA PHE A 219 3.85 20.96 -1.27
C PHE A 219 4.16 19.69 -2.08
N ASP A 220 5.36 19.13 -1.87
CA ASP A 220 5.86 17.94 -2.53
C ASP A 220 5.71 16.73 -1.60
N ASN A 221 5.12 15.64 -2.10
CA ASN A 221 4.84 14.44 -1.32
C ASN A 221 6.12 13.59 -1.11
N GLU A 222 7.05 13.58 -2.07
CA GLU A 222 8.32 12.85 -1.94
C GLU A 222 9.22 13.51 -0.88
N GLU A 223 9.23 14.84 -0.81
CA GLU A 223 9.92 15.56 0.27
C GLU A 223 9.31 15.29 1.66
N MET A 224 7.99 15.15 1.75
CA MET A 224 7.30 14.79 3.00
C MET A 224 7.60 13.36 3.44
N GLU A 225 7.56 12.39 2.52
CA GLU A 225 7.92 11.00 2.79
C GLU A 225 9.39 10.89 3.22
N ALA A 226 10.30 11.60 2.56
CA ALA A 226 11.72 11.63 2.91
C ALA A 226 11.99 12.21 4.31
N GLU A 227 11.27 13.25 4.75
CA GLU A 227 11.40 13.78 6.13
C GLU A 227 10.82 12.81 7.17
N ALA A 228 9.73 12.10 6.84
CA ALA A 228 9.14 11.08 7.70
C ALA A 228 10.10 9.89 7.90
N GLU A 229 10.61 9.30 6.82
CA GLU A 229 11.56 8.18 6.86
C GLU A 229 12.88 8.56 7.52
N LYS A 230 13.41 9.77 7.25
CA LYS A 230 14.57 10.29 7.97
C LYS A 230 14.31 10.38 9.47
N SER A 231 13.14 10.89 9.87
CA SER A 231 12.78 10.99 11.28
C SER A 231 12.67 9.61 11.93
N LYS A 232 12.07 8.62 11.26
CA LYS A 232 12.03 7.21 11.72
C LYS A 232 13.43 6.60 11.89
N ALA A 233 14.38 6.94 11.02
CA ALA A 233 15.77 6.48 11.12
C ALA A 233 16.52 7.14 12.30
N ASP A 234 16.45 8.46 12.43
CA ASP A 234 17.28 9.24 13.38
C ASP A 234 16.69 9.27 14.82
N CYS A 235 15.36 9.21 14.96
CA CYS A 235 14.63 9.52 16.19
C CYS A 235 13.78 8.36 16.73
N ARG A 236 13.35 8.49 17.99
CA ARG A 236 12.25 7.68 18.53
C ARG A 236 10.95 8.22 17.97
N CYS A 237 10.16 7.38 17.30
CA CYS A 237 8.97 7.80 16.59
C CYS A 237 7.77 6.89 16.87
N ILE A 238 6.58 7.47 16.70
CA ILE A 238 5.31 6.77 16.60
C ILE A 238 4.70 7.15 15.25
N SER A 239 4.50 6.16 14.36
CA SER A 239 3.63 6.31 13.20
C SER A 239 2.18 6.12 13.66
N ILE A 240 1.29 7.01 13.25
CA ILE A 240 -0.11 7.07 13.67
C ILE A 240 -0.97 7.10 12.40
N GLU A 241 -1.89 6.15 12.27
CA GLU A 241 -2.89 6.12 11.20
C GLU A 241 -4.27 6.42 11.79
N PHE A 242 -5.05 7.23 11.10
CA PHE A 242 -6.40 7.64 11.53
C PHE A 242 -7.48 6.88 10.75
N ASP A 243 -8.66 6.69 11.36
CA ASP A 243 -9.79 5.93 10.81
C ASP A 243 -10.29 6.42 9.44
N THR A 244 -9.93 7.66 9.05
CA THR A 244 -10.35 8.25 7.78
C THR A 244 -9.19 8.95 7.08
N SER A 245 -9.13 8.83 5.76
CA SER A 245 -8.23 9.58 4.88
C SER A 245 -8.56 11.09 4.78
N GLU A 246 -9.66 11.50 5.42
CA GLU A 246 -10.15 12.87 5.54
C GLU A 246 -10.12 13.34 7.00
N THR A 247 -9.08 12.94 7.75
CA THR A 247 -8.88 13.41 9.13
C THR A 247 -8.23 14.80 9.11
N TYR A 248 -8.72 15.68 9.98
CA TYR A 248 -8.30 17.08 10.05
C TYR A 248 -7.92 17.43 11.49
N LEU A 249 -6.66 17.83 11.71
CA LEU A 249 -6.18 18.34 12.99
C LEU A 249 -6.54 19.81 13.08
N GLU A 250 -7.33 20.22 14.07
CA GLU A 250 -7.74 21.63 14.21
C GLU A 250 -6.55 22.49 14.69
N ILE A 251 -6.32 23.63 14.03
CA ILE A 251 -5.30 24.60 14.40
C ILE A 251 -6.02 25.84 14.92
N LYS A 252 -5.76 26.18 16.18
CA LYS A 252 -6.30 27.38 16.84
C LYS A 252 -5.18 28.40 16.91
N SER A 253 -5.29 29.47 16.15
CA SER A 253 -4.35 30.59 16.08
C SER A 253 -5.08 31.92 16.33
N GLU A 254 -4.36 33.05 16.38
CA GLU A 254 -4.99 34.37 16.47
C GLU A 254 -5.69 34.81 15.16
N ASN A 255 -5.57 34.03 14.07
CA ASN A 255 -6.27 34.31 12.82
C ASN A 255 -7.80 34.17 12.99
N SER A 256 -8.54 34.95 12.19
CA SER A 256 -10.02 34.94 12.12
C SER A 256 -10.60 33.70 11.42
N ASN A 257 -9.80 33.00 10.61
CA ASN A 257 -10.23 31.88 9.79
C ASN A 257 -10.13 30.52 10.51
N ARG A 258 -10.98 29.58 10.11
CA ARG A 258 -10.90 28.20 10.62
C ARG A 258 -9.75 27.47 9.91
N GLN A 259 -8.79 26.97 10.67
CA GLN A 259 -7.57 26.35 10.14
C GLN A 259 -7.47 24.88 10.55
N CYS A 260 -7.04 24.02 9.62
CA CYS A 260 -6.78 22.60 9.88
C CYS A 260 -5.55 22.10 9.13
N ALA A 261 -4.84 21.11 9.68
CA ALA A 261 -3.90 20.28 8.93
C ALA A 261 -4.61 19.02 8.43
N LYS A 262 -4.47 18.67 7.16
CA LYS A 262 -4.95 17.38 6.64
C LYS A 262 -3.98 16.26 7.04
N THR A 263 -4.54 15.16 7.52
CA THR A 263 -3.75 13.96 7.86
C THR A 263 -4.55 12.69 7.60
N TYR A 264 -3.85 11.64 7.17
CA TYR A 264 -4.31 10.25 7.20
C TYR A 264 -3.31 9.40 7.98
N ILE A 265 -2.02 9.65 7.75
CA ILE A 265 -0.91 9.11 8.52
C ILE A 265 -0.10 10.29 9.04
N ALA A 266 0.27 10.25 10.32
CA ALA A 266 1.18 11.19 10.94
C ALA A 266 2.37 10.46 11.58
N THR A 267 3.57 11.04 11.53
CA THR A 267 4.73 10.58 12.29
C THR A 267 5.01 11.57 13.41
N LEU A 268 4.88 11.11 14.66
CA LEU A 268 5.31 11.84 15.84
C LEU A 268 6.73 11.41 16.22
N ALA A 269 7.72 12.28 16.01
CA ALA A 269 9.13 12.02 16.28
C ALA A 269 9.67 12.90 17.42
N ALA A 270 10.35 12.31 18.39
CA ALA A 270 11.01 13.07 19.46
C ALA A 270 12.21 13.88 18.91
N ASN A 271 12.29 15.16 19.26
CA ASN A 271 13.40 16.01 18.86
C ASN A 271 14.64 15.71 19.71
N SER A 272 15.71 15.17 19.10
CA SER A 272 16.95 14.83 19.81
C SER A 272 17.64 16.03 20.45
N ASP A 273 17.47 17.20 19.85
CA ASP A 273 18.27 18.40 20.16
C ASP A 273 17.53 19.33 21.14
N LYS A 274 16.22 19.12 21.32
CA LYS A 274 15.34 19.88 22.21
C LYS A 274 14.38 18.95 22.97
N PRO A 275 14.83 18.34 24.09
CA PRO A 275 13.96 17.54 24.95
C PRO A 275 12.70 18.32 25.37
N GLY A 276 11.54 17.66 25.38
CA GLY A 276 10.25 18.33 25.58
C GLY A 276 9.50 18.70 24.29
N THR A 277 10.18 18.62 23.13
CA THR A 277 9.58 18.98 21.84
C THR A 277 9.58 17.80 20.86
N TYR A 278 8.59 17.80 19.96
CA TYR A 278 8.35 16.73 18.99
C TYR A 278 8.11 17.33 17.61
N LYS A 279 8.53 16.62 16.56
CA LYS A 279 8.03 16.84 15.21
C LYS A 279 6.75 16.04 15.03
N LEU A 280 5.65 16.69 14.70
CA LEU A 280 4.44 16.05 14.18
C LEU A 280 4.41 16.28 12.67
N ILE A 281 4.68 15.22 11.90
CA ILE A 281 4.75 15.22 10.44
C ILE A 281 3.43 14.65 9.92
N THR A 282 2.64 15.42 9.18
CA THR A 282 1.37 15.01 8.56
C THR A 282 1.55 14.67 7.08
N ASN A 283 0.50 14.74 6.25
CA ASN A 283 0.61 14.55 4.80
C ASN A 283 1.32 15.71 4.06
N SER A 284 1.34 16.92 4.63
CA SER A 284 1.78 18.15 3.94
C SER A 284 2.39 19.21 4.89
N MET A 285 2.37 18.95 6.20
CA MET A 285 2.84 19.89 7.21
C MET A 285 3.71 19.20 8.25
N ILE A 286 4.68 19.95 8.78
CA ILE A 286 5.56 19.55 9.86
C ILE A 286 5.43 20.60 10.96
N PHE A 287 4.93 20.18 12.12
CA PHE A 287 4.82 21.02 13.31
C PHE A 287 5.94 20.66 14.28
N GLU A 288 6.64 21.66 14.79
CA GLU A 288 7.41 21.51 16.03
C GLU A 288 6.45 21.83 17.18
N ILE A 289 6.10 20.82 17.98
CA ILE A 289 5.16 20.95 19.10
C ILE A 289 5.85 20.79 20.45
N GLU A 290 5.41 21.56 21.44
CA GLU A 290 5.80 21.40 22.84
C GLU A 290 4.82 20.46 23.55
N ALA A 291 5.34 19.52 24.33
CA ALA A 291 4.53 18.62 25.15
C ALA A 291 4.87 18.77 26.63
N ASP A 292 3.89 18.53 27.50
CA ASP A 292 4.08 18.65 28.95
C ASP A 292 4.91 17.52 29.56
N ARG A 293 5.24 17.64 30.83
CA ARG A 293 6.06 16.65 31.54
C ARG A 293 5.41 15.26 31.63
N GLU A 294 4.08 15.18 31.69
CA GLU A 294 3.36 13.89 31.76
C GLU A 294 3.45 13.16 30.43
N PHE A 295 3.20 13.87 29.32
CA PHE A 295 3.39 13.36 27.96
C PHE A 295 4.81 12.83 27.75
N ASN A 296 5.83 13.66 28.02
CA ASN A 296 7.23 13.29 27.86
C ASN A 296 7.58 12.01 28.64
N THR A 297 7.12 11.92 29.90
CA THR A 297 7.37 10.75 30.75
C THR A 297 6.73 9.48 30.16
N LYS A 298 5.47 9.55 29.70
CA LYS A 298 4.79 8.40 29.08
C LYS A 298 5.41 7.99 27.75
N PHE A 299 5.82 8.96 26.92
CA PHE A 299 6.49 8.71 25.66
C PHE A 299 7.81 7.95 25.88
N ASP A 300 8.68 8.43 26.78
CA ASP A 300 9.94 7.75 27.05
C ASP A 300 9.75 6.37 27.70
N ASN A 301 8.77 6.20 28.59
CA ASN A 301 8.45 4.92 29.23
C ASN A 301 8.16 3.79 28.23
N ILE A 302 7.53 4.09 27.09
CA ILE A 302 7.26 3.11 26.01
C ILE A 302 8.59 2.54 25.48
N PHE A 303 9.55 3.41 25.16
CA PHE A 303 10.82 3.00 24.57
C PHE A 303 11.80 2.44 25.60
N GLU A 304 11.71 2.85 26.87
CA GLU A 304 12.46 2.22 27.97
C GLU A 304 11.93 0.82 28.27
N GLY A 305 10.60 0.64 28.33
CA GLY A 305 9.94 -0.65 28.42
C GLY A 305 10.46 -1.60 27.36
N ASN A 306 10.34 -1.22 26.08
CA ASN A 306 10.82 -2.01 24.95
C ASN A 306 12.28 -2.47 25.06
N ARG A 307 13.20 -1.59 25.46
CA ARG A 307 14.65 -1.89 25.47
C ARG A 307 15.06 -3.01 26.43
N SER A 308 14.23 -3.30 27.42
CA SER A 308 14.48 -4.35 28.41
C SER A 308 14.07 -5.75 27.95
N ILE A 309 13.46 -5.91 26.76
CA ILE A 309 12.72 -7.12 26.39
C ILE A 309 13.09 -7.68 25.00
N LEU A 310 14.40 -7.91 24.81
CA LEU A 310 14.83 -8.96 23.87
C LEU A 310 14.54 -10.31 24.53
N LYS A 311 13.60 -11.09 23.97
CA LYS A 311 13.25 -12.43 24.43
C LYS A 311 13.47 -13.46 23.34
N ASP A 312 14.36 -14.40 23.61
CA ASP A 312 14.46 -15.64 22.84
C ASP A 312 13.23 -16.49 23.17
N LEU A 313 12.28 -16.59 22.24
CA LEU A 313 11.01 -17.27 22.50
C LEU A 313 11.14 -18.77 22.47
N THR A 314 10.63 -19.42 23.51
CA THR A 314 10.54 -20.88 23.58
C THR A 314 9.19 -21.37 23.07
N PRO A 315 9.06 -22.67 22.71
CA PRO A 315 7.77 -23.29 22.40
C PRO A 315 6.70 -23.09 23.49
N ASP A 316 7.09 -23.09 24.76
CA ASP A 316 6.17 -22.90 25.89
C ASP A 316 5.73 -21.44 26.04
N ASP A 317 6.58 -20.45 25.71
CA ASP A 317 6.19 -19.04 25.67
C ASP A 317 5.17 -18.77 24.57
N ILE A 318 5.39 -19.32 23.37
CA ILE A 318 4.45 -19.19 22.24
C ILE A 318 3.10 -19.84 22.59
N LYS A 319 3.14 -21.01 23.24
CA LYS A 319 1.93 -21.68 23.74
C LYS A 319 1.18 -20.81 24.75
N LYS A 320 1.90 -20.24 25.72
CA LYS A 320 1.32 -19.36 26.74
C LYS A 320 0.67 -18.13 26.12
N LEU A 321 1.33 -17.47 25.17
CA LEU A 321 0.78 -16.32 24.44
C LEU A 321 -0.51 -16.68 23.72
N TYR A 322 -0.55 -17.80 23.02
CA TYR A 322 -1.78 -18.31 22.40
C TYR A 322 -2.88 -18.58 23.44
N GLU A 323 -2.57 -19.25 24.55
CA GLU A 323 -3.57 -19.57 25.59
C GLU A 323 -4.13 -18.33 26.29
N GLU A 324 -3.30 -17.32 26.53
CA GLU A 324 -3.70 -16.01 27.09
C GLU A 324 -4.58 -15.22 26.12
N ASN A 325 -4.30 -15.27 24.81
CA ASN A 325 -5.06 -14.53 23.79
C ASN A 325 -6.27 -15.28 23.22
N LYS A 326 -6.40 -16.60 23.43
CA LYS A 326 -7.47 -17.45 22.88
C LYS A 326 -8.90 -16.95 23.16
N LYS A 327 -9.09 -16.16 24.22
CA LYS A 327 -10.39 -15.60 24.62
C LYS A 327 -10.54 -14.10 24.38
N PHE A 328 -9.49 -13.43 23.92
CA PHE A 328 -9.41 -11.97 23.82
C PHE A 328 -9.27 -11.52 22.38
N TYR A 329 -10.41 -11.45 21.68
CA TYR A 329 -10.58 -10.54 20.56
C TYR A 329 -11.15 -9.21 21.10
N GLU A 330 -10.31 -8.46 21.82
CA GLU A 330 -10.57 -7.05 22.08
C GLU A 330 -10.12 -6.26 20.85
N GLU A 331 -11.00 -5.44 20.27
CA GLU A 331 -10.86 -4.85 18.92
C GLU A 331 -9.59 -4.02 18.70
N ASN A 332 -8.89 -3.65 19.79
CA ASN A 332 -7.74 -2.76 19.75
C ASN A 332 -6.39 -3.46 20.08
N LYS A 333 -6.37 -4.67 20.67
CA LYS A 333 -5.11 -5.31 21.12
C LYS A 333 -4.26 -5.79 19.92
N PRO A 334 -2.95 -5.46 19.86
CA PRO A 334 -2.04 -6.00 18.85
C PRO A 334 -2.04 -7.52 18.86
N SER A 335 -1.98 -8.13 17.67
CA SER A 335 -1.93 -9.58 17.56
C SER A 335 -0.67 -10.11 18.25
N TYR A 336 -0.82 -11.10 19.15
CA TYR A 336 0.32 -11.81 19.72
C TYR A 336 1.20 -12.48 18.63
N MET A 337 0.68 -12.67 17.40
CA MET A 337 1.52 -13.11 16.29
C MET A 337 2.53 -12.05 15.83
N GLU A 338 2.24 -10.75 15.96
CA GLU A 338 3.22 -9.70 15.70
C GLU A 338 4.41 -9.85 16.65
N TYR A 339 4.13 -10.10 17.93
CA TYR A 339 5.13 -10.38 18.96
C TYR A 339 5.97 -11.62 18.63
N VAL A 340 5.32 -12.74 18.28
CA VAL A 340 6.02 -13.99 17.91
C VAL A 340 6.90 -13.77 16.68
N CYS A 341 6.37 -13.15 15.62
CA CYS A 341 7.12 -12.93 14.40
C CYS A 341 8.32 -12.00 14.60
N LYS A 342 8.14 -10.86 15.31
CA LYS A 342 9.21 -9.90 15.59
C LYS A 342 10.33 -10.47 16.45
N ASN A 343 10.02 -11.23 17.50
CA ASN A 343 11.04 -11.81 18.38
C ASN A 343 11.78 -13.00 17.72
N LEU A 344 11.12 -13.78 16.87
CA LEU A 344 11.77 -14.82 16.05
C LEU A 344 12.51 -14.27 14.81
N GLY A 345 12.34 -12.99 14.48
CA GLY A 345 12.98 -12.36 13.33
C GLY A 345 12.40 -12.76 11.97
N ILE A 346 11.11 -13.14 11.93
CA ILE A 346 10.43 -13.66 10.74
C ILE A 346 9.34 -12.69 10.23
N GLU A 347 8.87 -12.91 9.01
CA GLU A 347 7.83 -12.11 8.37
C GLU A 347 6.54 -12.03 9.20
N ARG A 348 5.83 -10.90 9.13
CA ARG A 348 4.55 -10.70 9.82
C ARG A 348 3.53 -11.80 9.47
N TRP A 349 2.66 -12.12 10.42
CA TRP A 349 1.50 -12.96 10.15
C TRP A 349 0.41 -12.15 9.45
N SER A 350 0.07 -12.52 8.22
CA SER A 350 -1.01 -11.90 7.44
C SER A 350 -2.35 -12.60 7.66
N GLY A 351 -3.37 -11.84 8.07
CA GLY A 351 -4.75 -12.31 8.25
C GLY A 351 -5.14 -12.54 9.71
N LYS A 352 -6.24 -13.27 9.92
CA LYS A 352 -6.81 -13.50 11.27
C LYS A 352 -5.81 -14.21 12.20
N PRO A 353 -5.72 -13.87 13.48
CA PRO A 353 -4.89 -14.59 14.44
C PRO A 353 -5.19 -16.11 14.45
N PRO A 354 -4.20 -16.97 14.77
CA PRO A 354 -4.40 -18.41 14.92
C PRO A 354 -5.41 -18.74 16.03
N ASP A 355 -6.33 -19.67 15.73
CA ASP A 355 -7.34 -20.21 16.64
C ASP A 355 -7.08 -21.66 17.07
N LYS A 356 -6.04 -22.30 16.50
CA LYS A 356 -5.48 -23.60 16.89
C LYS A 356 -3.95 -23.52 17.06
N ILE A 357 -3.46 -24.14 18.13
CA ILE A 357 -2.04 -24.48 18.32
C ILE A 357 -1.87 -26.00 18.43
N GLU A 358 -0.75 -26.51 17.94
CA GLU A 358 -0.30 -27.88 18.09
C GLU A 358 1.23 -27.88 18.29
N ILE A 359 1.73 -28.73 19.19
CA ILE A 359 3.17 -28.84 19.45
C ILE A 359 3.58 -30.30 19.34
N THR A 360 4.50 -30.59 18.43
CA THR A 360 5.04 -31.93 18.18
C THR A 360 6.55 -31.94 18.42
N ARG A 361 7.10 -33.12 18.73
CA ARG A 361 8.56 -33.34 18.87
C ARG A 361 8.96 -34.45 17.92
N GLN A 362 10.00 -34.23 17.13
CA GLN A 362 10.44 -35.11 16.05
C GLN A 362 11.97 -35.17 15.98
N LYS A 363 12.54 -36.26 15.46
CA LYS A 363 13.97 -36.33 15.13
C LYS A 363 14.20 -35.91 13.68
N LEU A 364 15.31 -35.22 13.43
CA LEU A 364 15.85 -35.05 12.08
C LEU A 364 16.59 -36.34 11.67
N GLY A 365 15.93 -37.24 10.94
CA GLY A 365 16.56 -38.48 10.43
C GLY A 365 16.83 -39.59 11.44
N GLU A 366 17.51 -40.67 11.02
CA GLU A 366 17.83 -41.86 11.83
C GLU A 366 19.04 -41.65 12.74
N GLY A 367 18.95 -40.64 13.62
CA GLY A 367 19.98 -40.38 14.63
C GLY A 367 20.21 -38.92 14.97
N GLY A 368 19.65 -38.00 14.17
CA GLY A 368 19.81 -36.58 14.39
C GLY A 368 18.99 -36.03 15.58
N GLU A 369 19.12 -34.72 15.74
CA GLU A 369 18.64 -33.99 16.91
C GLU A 369 17.11 -33.96 17.00
N MET A 370 16.60 -33.92 18.23
CA MET A 370 15.19 -33.68 18.49
C MET A 370 14.86 -32.21 18.26
N CYS A 371 13.94 -31.96 17.33
CA CYS A 371 13.31 -30.67 17.11
C CYS A 371 11.91 -30.63 17.71
N THR A 372 11.45 -29.44 18.09
CA THR A 372 10.07 -29.17 18.50
C THR A 372 9.44 -28.26 17.45
N VAL A 373 8.30 -28.68 16.90
CA VAL A 373 7.52 -27.90 15.92
C VAL A 373 6.29 -27.32 16.61
N VAL A 374 6.13 -26.01 16.53
CA VAL A 374 4.98 -25.25 17.06
C VAL A 374 4.13 -24.79 15.88
N ALA A 375 3.07 -25.53 15.61
CA ALA A 375 2.12 -25.27 14.55
C ALA A 375 1.02 -24.33 15.05
N LEU A 376 0.91 -23.16 14.42
CA LEU A 376 -0.14 -22.17 14.68
C LEU A 376 -1.00 -22.01 13.42
N SER A 377 -2.30 -22.24 13.54
CA SER A 377 -3.25 -22.28 12.41
C SER A 377 -4.53 -21.48 12.67
N ASN A 378 -5.12 -20.97 11.59
CA ASN A 378 -6.49 -20.49 11.51
C ASN A 378 -7.21 -21.27 10.36
N PRO A 379 -8.47 -20.98 9.99
CA PRO A 379 -9.17 -21.72 8.92
C PRO A 379 -8.59 -21.60 7.49
N TYR A 380 -7.56 -20.78 7.27
CA TYR A 380 -6.97 -20.49 5.97
C TYR A 380 -5.45 -20.69 5.93
N ASN A 381 -4.73 -20.36 7.00
CA ASN A 381 -3.27 -20.31 7.05
C ASN A 381 -2.73 -21.13 8.22
N ILE A 382 -1.58 -21.77 8.03
CA ILE A 382 -0.79 -22.40 9.09
C ILE A 382 0.67 -21.96 9.01
N ARG A 383 1.31 -21.75 10.16
CA ARG A 383 2.76 -21.54 10.27
C ARG A 383 3.35 -22.47 11.32
N LEU A 384 4.31 -23.26 10.89
CA LEU A 384 5.08 -24.22 11.67
C LEU A 384 6.38 -23.53 12.08
N HIS A 385 6.59 -23.30 13.38
CA HIS A 385 7.82 -22.69 13.91
C HIS A 385 8.70 -23.80 14.48
N VAL A 386 9.95 -23.91 14.05
CA VAL A 386 10.82 -25.05 14.36
C VAL A 386 11.94 -24.63 15.31
N PHE A 387 12.10 -25.40 16.39
CA PHE A 387 13.09 -25.16 17.44
C PHE A 387 13.95 -26.39 17.70
N LYS A 388 15.22 -26.18 18.00
CA LYS A 388 16.17 -27.17 18.54
C LYS A 388 16.34 -27.03 20.05
N GLY A 389 16.80 -28.11 20.67
CA GLY A 389 17.20 -28.12 22.08
C GLY A 389 16.06 -28.47 23.05
N GLY A 390 16.03 -27.79 24.19
CA GLY A 390 15.18 -28.15 25.33
C GLY A 390 15.75 -29.32 26.16
N ASN A 391 14.92 -29.91 27.02
CA ASN A 391 15.32 -30.97 27.98
C ASN A 391 16.57 -30.65 28.84
N GLY A 392 16.83 -29.35 29.11
CA GLY A 392 17.99 -28.87 29.86
C GLY A 392 19.05 -28.15 29.01
N GLN A 393 18.93 -28.18 27.69
CA GLN A 393 19.67 -27.30 26.77
C GLN A 393 18.88 -26.01 26.49
N SER A 394 19.53 -24.99 25.95
CA SER A 394 18.88 -23.79 25.41
C SER A 394 17.89 -24.15 24.30
N TRP A 395 16.95 -23.25 24.03
CA TRP A 395 16.09 -23.33 22.85
C TRP A 395 16.68 -22.45 21.76
N ASP A 396 16.93 -23.03 20.59
CA ASP A 396 17.41 -22.31 19.42
C ASP A 396 16.33 -22.36 18.33
N PHE A 397 15.89 -21.21 17.83
CA PHE A 397 14.97 -21.15 16.69
C PHE A 397 15.73 -21.47 15.40
N ILE A 398 15.22 -22.41 14.60
CA ILE A 398 15.80 -22.79 13.32
C ILE A 398 15.18 -21.93 12.21
N ASP A 399 13.88 -22.10 11.99
CA ASP A 399 13.15 -21.50 10.87
C ASP A 399 11.63 -21.70 11.04
N TYR A 400 10.84 -21.12 10.13
CA TYR A 400 9.40 -21.29 9.99
C TYR A 400 9.01 -21.76 8.59
N ILE A 401 7.99 -22.60 8.50
CA ILE A 401 7.34 -23.01 7.24
C ILE A 401 5.89 -22.50 7.28
N SER A 402 5.41 -21.88 6.21
CA SER A 402 4.00 -21.44 6.11
C SER A 402 3.29 -22.20 4.98
N PHE A 403 2.07 -22.66 5.24
CA PHE A 403 1.18 -23.29 4.26
C PHE A 403 -0.21 -22.66 4.32
N GLY A 404 -1.04 -23.03 3.34
CA GLY A 404 -2.42 -22.58 3.21
C GLY A 404 -2.58 -21.39 2.28
N GLY A 405 -3.49 -20.49 2.64
CA GLY A 405 -4.12 -19.52 1.76
C GLY A 405 -5.55 -19.94 1.39
N ARG A 406 -6.19 -19.19 0.49
CA ARG A 406 -7.61 -19.39 0.16
C ARG A 406 -7.84 -20.79 -0.42
N SER A 407 -8.69 -21.59 0.21
CA SER A 407 -9.05 -22.97 -0.21
C SER A 407 -7.93 -24.03 -0.25
N ALA A 408 -6.67 -23.68 0.08
CA ALA A 408 -5.56 -24.64 0.04
C ALA A 408 -5.57 -25.67 1.21
N GLY A 409 -6.28 -25.35 2.29
CA GLY A 409 -6.28 -26.13 3.53
C GLY A 409 -5.22 -25.65 4.53
N THR A 410 -5.17 -26.25 5.70
CA THR A 410 -4.14 -25.98 6.75
C THR A 410 -3.53 -27.26 7.32
N GLU A 411 -3.79 -28.38 6.66
CA GLU A 411 -3.22 -29.67 6.90
C GLU A 411 -1.75 -29.71 6.47
N TYR A 412 -0.92 -30.35 7.29
CA TYR A 412 0.46 -30.67 6.98
C TYR A 412 0.73 -32.11 7.41
N ARG A 413 1.72 -32.74 6.78
CA ARG A 413 2.22 -34.07 7.15
C ARG A 413 3.75 -34.10 7.13
N MET A 414 4.32 -35.17 7.64
CA MET A 414 5.76 -35.42 7.60
C MET A 414 6.01 -36.71 6.83
N GLU A 415 6.95 -36.66 5.90
CA GLU A 415 7.42 -37.79 5.10
C GLU A 415 8.90 -37.99 5.41
N SER A 416 9.36 -39.25 5.42
CA SER A 416 10.74 -39.56 5.78
C SER A 416 11.27 -40.75 4.99
N TRP A 417 12.51 -40.67 4.55
CA TRP A 417 13.20 -41.75 3.85
C TRP A 417 14.70 -41.67 4.10
N GLY A 418 15.29 -42.77 4.61
CA GLY A 418 16.66 -42.74 5.13
C GLY A 418 16.80 -41.72 6.25
N ASP A 419 17.81 -40.86 6.15
CA ASP A 419 18.04 -39.75 7.09
C ASP A 419 17.24 -38.47 6.77
N HIS A 420 16.49 -38.43 5.67
CA HIS A 420 15.74 -37.25 5.25
C HIS A 420 14.38 -37.15 5.94
N LEU A 421 14.01 -35.92 6.30
CA LEU A 421 12.70 -35.56 6.84
C LEU A 421 12.14 -34.36 6.08
N TRP A 422 10.99 -34.56 5.43
CA TRP A 422 10.26 -33.52 4.72
C TRP A 422 8.97 -33.17 5.43
N ILE A 423 8.69 -31.88 5.52
CA ILE A 423 7.43 -31.32 5.97
C ILE A 423 6.64 -30.93 4.72
N VAL A 424 5.46 -31.52 4.55
CA VAL A 424 4.65 -31.40 3.33
C VAL A 424 3.31 -30.76 3.64
N GLY A 425 2.90 -29.78 2.83
CA GLY A 425 1.63 -29.09 2.97
C GLY A 425 1.23 -28.39 1.67
N ASN A 426 -0.01 -27.90 1.63
CA ASN A 426 -0.57 -27.26 0.44
C ASN A 426 -0.43 -25.73 0.53
N SER A 427 -0.22 -25.05 -0.60
CA SER A 427 -0.18 -23.58 -0.65
C SER A 427 -1.00 -23.01 -1.80
N CYS A 428 -1.59 -21.83 -1.59
CA CYS A 428 -2.20 -21.01 -2.63
C CYS A 428 -1.19 -19.97 -3.12
N ARG A 429 -0.88 -20.01 -4.41
CA ARG A 429 0.06 -19.10 -5.10
C ARG A 429 -0.65 -18.04 -5.96
N GLY A 430 -1.94 -18.23 -6.22
CA GLY A 430 -2.80 -17.31 -6.98
C GLY A 430 -4.27 -17.69 -6.82
N TYR A 431 -5.15 -16.69 -6.76
CA TYR A 431 -6.61 -16.88 -6.79
C TYR A 431 -7.31 -15.62 -7.31
N GLY A 432 -8.38 -15.80 -8.08
CA GLY A 432 -9.11 -14.67 -8.65
C GLY A 432 -10.24 -15.09 -9.59
N THR A 433 -10.75 -14.14 -10.35
CA THR A 433 -11.66 -14.42 -11.47
C THR A 433 -10.88 -15.10 -12.59
N GLY A 434 -11.13 -16.38 -12.83
CA GLY A 434 -10.41 -17.17 -13.82
C GLY A 434 -9.03 -17.66 -13.37
N GLU A 435 -8.66 -17.49 -12.10
CA GLU A 435 -7.38 -17.97 -11.55
C GLU A 435 -7.58 -18.78 -10.27
N ALA A 436 -6.98 -19.95 -10.23
CA ALA A 436 -6.74 -20.73 -9.02
C ALA A 436 -5.40 -21.45 -9.18
N ARG A 437 -4.46 -21.26 -8.25
CA ARG A 437 -3.11 -21.83 -8.37
C ARG A 437 -2.71 -22.45 -7.04
N TYR A 438 -2.87 -23.77 -6.93
CA TYR A 438 -2.64 -24.53 -5.71
C TYR A 438 -1.57 -25.60 -5.87
N TYR A 439 -0.59 -25.58 -4.96
CA TYR A 439 0.63 -26.37 -5.02
C TYR A 439 0.76 -27.23 -3.77
N GLN A 440 1.38 -28.41 -3.90
CA GLN A 440 1.87 -29.18 -2.76
C GLN A 440 3.37 -28.94 -2.61
N ASP A 441 3.74 -28.29 -1.51
CA ASP A 441 5.10 -27.88 -1.21
C ASP A 441 5.73 -28.84 -0.20
N TRP A 442 6.95 -29.29 -0.49
CA TRP A 442 7.77 -30.16 0.35
C TRP A 442 9.03 -29.41 0.78
N TYR A 443 9.15 -29.19 2.09
CA TYR A 443 10.34 -28.58 2.69
C TYR A 443 11.16 -29.62 3.42
N GLU A 444 12.42 -29.79 3.03
CA GLU A 444 13.40 -30.47 3.85
C GLU A 444 13.80 -29.58 5.03
N LEU A 445 13.91 -30.16 6.21
CA LEU A 445 14.29 -29.47 7.44
C LEU A 445 15.68 -29.93 7.89
N THR A 446 16.64 -29.01 7.86
CA THR A 446 18.05 -29.29 8.20
C THR A 446 18.44 -28.63 9.53
N SER A 447 19.71 -28.76 9.92
CA SER A 447 20.28 -27.96 11.01
C SER A 447 20.43 -26.48 10.71
N GLU A 448 20.43 -26.08 9.43
CA GLU A 448 20.76 -24.72 8.97
C GLU A 448 19.52 -23.91 8.54
N GLY A 449 18.38 -24.57 8.36
CA GLY A 449 17.12 -23.94 7.93
C GLY A 449 16.19 -24.90 7.19
N LYS A 450 15.10 -24.37 6.62
CA LYS A 450 14.27 -25.10 5.64
C LYS A 450 14.84 -24.97 4.23
N LYS A 451 14.58 -25.97 3.38
CA LYS A 451 14.89 -25.95 1.94
C LYS A 451 13.66 -26.45 1.18
N LEU A 452 13.14 -25.69 0.23
CA LEU A 452 12.10 -26.19 -0.69
C LEU A 452 12.76 -27.19 -1.64
N VAL A 453 12.33 -28.45 -1.60
CA VAL A 453 12.95 -29.55 -2.38
C VAL A 453 12.03 -30.13 -3.45
N LEU A 454 10.72 -29.87 -3.35
CA LEU A 454 9.71 -30.18 -4.35
C LEU A 454 8.52 -29.24 -4.19
N SER A 455 8.02 -28.69 -5.29
CA SER A 455 6.71 -28.03 -5.37
C SER A 455 6.08 -28.35 -6.71
N PHE A 456 4.86 -28.86 -6.69
CA PHE A 456 4.11 -29.20 -7.91
C PHE A 456 2.64 -28.75 -7.77
N PRO A 457 1.98 -28.33 -8.87
CA PRO A 457 0.57 -27.98 -8.83
C PRO A 457 -0.25 -29.24 -8.51
N TYR A 458 -1.25 -29.14 -7.63
CA TYR A 458 -2.29 -30.17 -7.48
C TYR A 458 -3.63 -29.73 -8.06
N ASP A 459 -3.86 -28.42 -8.16
CA ASP A 459 -5.01 -27.81 -8.81
C ASP A 459 -4.58 -26.42 -9.31
N GLU A 460 -4.24 -26.33 -10.59
CA GLU A 460 -4.01 -25.06 -11.29
C GLU A 460 -5.07 -24.87 -12.37
N HIS A 461 -5.71 -23.71 -12.37
CA HIS A 461 -6.69 -23.25 -13.36
C HIS A 461 -6.38 -21.81 -13.74
N ILE A 462 -6.09 -21.57 -15.02
CA ILE A 462 -5.83 -20.23 -15.56
C ILE A 462 -6.68 -20.06 -16.83
N GLU A 463 -7.74 -19.26 -16.71
CA GLU A 463 -8.74 -19.01 -17.73
C GLU A 463 -8.98 -17.50 -17.89
N ASN A 464 -8.74 -16.99 -19.10
CA ASN A 464 -9.11 -15.64 -19.48
C ASN A 464 -10.33 -15.70 -20.41
N TYR A 465 -11.37 -14.94 -20.10
CA TYR A 465 -12.63 -14.92 -20.86
C TYR A 465 -12.44 -14.63 -22.37
N LEU A 466 -11.42 -13.85 -22.75
CA LEU A 466 -11.16 -13.50 -24.15
C LEU A 466 -10.41 -14.59 -24.93
N PHE A 467 -9.45 -15.27 -24.30
CA PHE A 467 -8.50 -16.14 -24.99
C PHE A 467 -8.68 -17.63 -24.64
N GLY A 468 -9.51 -17.95 -23.65
CA GLY A 468 -9.54 -19.27 -23.03
C GLY A 468 -8.43 -19.49 -22.02
N GLY A 469 -8.04 -20.74 -21.82
CA GLY A 469 -7.23 -21.14 -20.67
C GLY A 469 -6.76 -22.58 -20.68
N TYR A 470 -6.31 -23.01 -19.51
CA TYR A 470 -6.02 -24.40 -19.20
C TYR A 470 -6.28 -24.69 -17.72
N SER A 471 -6.40 -25.98 -17.39
CA SER A 471 -6.24 -26.47 -16.02
C SER A 471 -5.36 -27.71 -15.97
N VAL A 472 -4.70 -27.90 -14.82
CA VAL A 472 -3.86 -29.05 -14.45
C VAL A 472 -4.31 -29.50 -13.06
N SER A 473 -5.02 -30.62 -13.00
CA SER A 473 -5.56 -31.20 -11.77
C SER A 473 -4.87 -32.53 -11.49
N ALA A 474 -4.32 -32.70 -10.28
CA ALA A 474 -3.75 -33.96 -9.83
C ALA A 474 -4.87 -34.91 -9.40
N ASP A 475 -5.07 -35.98 -10.17
CA ASP A 475 -6.08 -37.01 -9.90
C ASP A 475 -5.61 -37.99 -8.81
N THR A 476 -4.31 -38.26 -8.76
CA THR A 476 -3.70 -39.17 -7.77
C THR A 476 -2.25 -38.76 -7.52
N ILE A 477 -1.86 -38.75 -6.25
CA ILE A 477 -0.48 -38.51 -5.79
C ILE A 477 -0.05 -39.75 -5.00
N ASN A 478 0.97 -40.45 -5.48
CA ASN A 478 1.55 -41.63 -4.85
C ASN A 478 2.97 -41.33 -4.35
N ILE A 479 3.37 -41.99 -3.26
CA ILE A 479 4.71 -41.87 -2.67
C ILE A 479 5.29 -43.27 -2.56
N GLU A 480 6.45 -43.48 -3.18
CA GLU A 480 7.20 -44.73 -3.12
C GLU A 480 8.53 -44.53 -2.37
N THR A 481 8.80 -45.42 -1.42
CA THR A 481 10.00 -45.40 -0.55
C THR A 481 10.85 -46.66 -0.66
N ASN A 482 10.41 -47.65 -1.46
CA ASN A 482 11.08 -48.94 -1.60
C ASN A 482 12.28 -48.86 -2.55
N GLY A 483 13.46 -48.57 -2.00
CA GLY A 483 14.75 -48.58 -2.70
C GLY A 483 15.15 -47.23 -3.30
N LYS A 484 14.18 -46.39 -3.69
CA LYS A 484 14.38 -44.96 -4.00
C LYS A 484 13.17 -44.17 -3.49
N MET A 485 13.38 -42.93 -3.06
CA MET A 485 12.29 -42.00 -2.77
C MET A 485 11.76 -41.40 -4.07
N MET A 486 10.47 -41.55 -4.31
CA MET A 486 9.77 -41.02 -5.48
C MET A 486 8.37 -40.54 -5.11
N VAL A 487 7.95 -39.44 -5.72
CA VAL A 487 6.56 -38.96 -5.72
C VAL A 487 6.07 -39.02 -7.16
N SER A 488 5.02 -39.78 -7.43
CA SER A 488 4.41 -39.85 -8.76
C SER A 488 3.02 -39.22 -8.74
N VAL A 489 2.73 -38.44 -9.78
CA VAL A 489 1.48 -37.67 -9.89
C VAL A 489 0.82 -37.95 -11.24
N ASP A 490 -0.41 -38.46 -11.18
CA ASP A 490 -1.29 -38.56 -12.33
C ASP A 490 -2.11 -37.28 -12.45
N TYR A 491 -2.05 -36.65 -13.61
CA TYR A 491 -2.71 -35.39 -13.93
C TYR A 491 -3.77 -35.56 -15.01
N THR A 492 -4.94 -34.95 -14.80
CA THR A 492 -5.84 -34.54 -15.88
C THR A 492 -5.49 -33.10 -16.26
N ILE A 493 -5.17 -32.89 -17.54
CA ILE A 493 -4.90 -31.59 -18.14
C ILE A 493 -6.06 -31.26 -19.07
N THR A 494 -6.62 -30.06 -18.91
CA THR A 494 -7.69 -29.53 -19.77
C THR A 494 -7.18 -28.28 -20.48
N LYS A 495 -7.33 -28.19 -21.80
CA LYS A 495 -7.28 -26.92 -22.53
C LYS A 495 -8.71 -26.41 -22.74
N ILE A 496 -8.91 -25.10 -22.56
CA ILE A 496 -10.21 -24.44 -22.60
C ILE A 496 -10.18 -23.40 -23.72
N TYR A 497 -11.05 -23.52 -24.72
CA TYR A 497 -11.14 -22.57 -25.84
C TYR A 497 -12.55 -21.98 -25.94
N PRO A 498 -12.74 -20.65 -25.99
CA PRO A 498 -14.06 -20.03 -26.13
C PRO A 498 -14.48 -20.08 -27.61
N LEU A 499 -14.87 -21.26 -28.07
CA LEU A 499 -15.31 -21.54 -29.44
C LEU A 499 -16.83 -21.72 -29.46
N ASN A 500 -17.51 -20.87 -30.23
CA ASN A 500 -18.96 -20.95 -30.45
C ASN A 500 -19.31 -22.07 -31.45
N LEU A 501 -19.17 -23.34 -31.01
CA LEU A 501 -19.48 -24.56 -31.75
C LEU A 501 -20.62 -25.35 -31.08
N ASP A 502 -21.24 -26.29 -31.80
CA ASP A 502 -22.33 -27.13 -31.25
C ASP A 502 -21.91 -28.06 -30.09
N ILE A 503 -20.60 -28.32 -29.95
CA ILE A 503 -19.96 -29.08 -28.86
C ILE A 503 -19.55 -28.23 -27.66
N ALA A 504 -19.79 -26.92 -27.69
CA ALA A 504 -19.45 -26.05 -26.57
C ALA A 504 -20.32 -26.33 -25.33
N ASP A 505 -19.77 -26.07 -24.15
CA ASP A 505 -20.50 -26.10 -22.89
C ASP A 505 -21.49 -24.94 -22.74
N GLU A 506 -22.22 -24.88 -21.63
CA GLU A 506 -23.21 -23.83 -21.35
C GLU A 506 -22.60 -22.41 -21.25
N TYR A 507 -21.27 -22.28 -21.19
CA TYR A 507 -20.52 -21.02 -21.18
C TYR A 507 -19.88 -20.69 -22.54
N GLY A 508 -20.12 -21.51 -23.58
CA GLY A 508 -19.56 -21.32 -24.92
C GLY A 508 -18.11 -21.79 -25.06
N ARG A 509 -17.67 -22.75 -24.23
CA ARG A 509 -16.30 -23.26 -24.19
C ARG A 509 -16.21 -24.69 -24.73
N VAL A 510 -15.20 -24.95 -25.54
CA VAL A 510 -14.79 -26.30 -25.92
C VAL A 510 -13.59 -26.68 -25.07
N CYS A 511 -13.76 -27.74 -24.26
CA CYS A 511 -12.71 -28.27 -23.40
C CYS A 511 -12.12 -29.55 -24.00
N ILE A 512 -10.79 -29.63 -24.08
CA ILE A 512 -10.04 -30.79 -24.57
C ILE A 512 -9.20 -31.34 -23.43
N ASN A 513 -9.38 -32.62 -23.12
CA ASN A 513 -8.73 -33.26 -21.98
C ASN A 513 -7.66 -34.25 -22.44
N THR A 514 -6.60 -34.37 -21.64
CA THR A 514 -5.56 -35.39 -21.78
C THR A 514 -5.00 -35.74 -20.40
N ASN A 515 -4.31 -36.87 -20.29
CA ASN A 515 -3.72 -37.30 -19.03
C ASN A 515 -2.20 -37.29 -19.15
N LYS A 516 -1.50 -36.87 -18.09
CA LYS A 516 -0.04 -36.98 -17.95
C LYS A 516 0.33 -37.70 -16.66
N HIS A 517 1.43 -38.45 -16.70
CA HIS A 517 2.05 -39.03 -15.52
C HIS A 517 3.40 -38.33 -15.31
N VAL A 518 3.69 -37.89 -14.08
CA VAL A 518 4.92 -37.20 -13.74
C VAL A 518 5.58 -37.87 -12.54
N GLU A 519 6.84 -38.30 -12.71
CA GLU A 519 7.66 -38.84 -11.63
C GLU A 519 8.66 -37.80 -11.14
N PHE A 520 8.60 -37.50 -9.85
CA PHE A 520 9.58 -36.70 -9.12
C PHE A 520 10.43 -37.63 -8.28
N ILE A 521 11.73 -37.69 -8.55
CA ILE A 521 12.61 -38.69 -7.94
C ILE A 521 13.69 -37.98 -7.12
N TRP A 522 13.95 -38.44 -5.90
CA TRP A 522 15.01 -37.86 -5.08
C TRP A 522 16.39 -38.03 -5.72
N ASP A 523 17.20 -36.98 -5.67
CA ASP A 523 18.59 -36.93 -6.10
C ASP A 523 19.47 -36.50 -4.92
N GLU A 524 20.36 -37.40 -4.50
CA GLU A 524 21.25 -37.21 -3.34
C GLU A 524 22.38 -36.20 -3.61
N GLU A 525 22.81 -36.04 -4.87
CA GLU A 525 23.90 -35.11 -5.20
C GLU A 525 23.39 -33.67 -5.32
N LEU A 526 22.12 -33.51 -5.69
CA LEU A 526 21.43 -32.23 -5.78
C LEU A 526 20.60 -31.89 -4.52
N GLU A 527 20.42 -32.86 -3.62
CA GLU A 527 19.60 -32.77 -2.40
C GLU A 527 18.21 -32.17 -2.69
N LYS A 528 17.53 -32.68 -3.71
CA LYS A 528 16.18 -32.28 -4.12
C LYS A 528 15.51 -33.35 -4.96
N PHE A 529 14.21 -33.18 -5.23
CA PHE A 529 13.53 -33.98 -6.24
C PHE A 529 13.82 -33.44 -7.65
N VAL A 530 13.97 -34.35 -8.61
CA VAL A 530 14.13 -34.04 -10.04
C VAL A 530 13.06 -34.76 -10.87
N SER A 531 12.61 -34.12 -11.94
CA SER A 531 11.71 -34.69 -12.95
C SER A 531 12.12 -34.20 -14.35
N GLU A 532 11.39 -34.61 -15.39
CA GLU A 532 11.58 -34.10 -16.76
C GLU A 532 11.09 -32.66 -16.97
N TYR A 533 10.36 -32.08 -16.00
CA TYR A 533 9.73 -30.77 -16.10
C TYR A 533 10.63 -29.65 -15.56
N ASN A 534 10.49 -28.48 -16.18
CA ASN A 534 11.21 -27.29 -15.74
C ASN A 534 10.68 -26.78 -14.40
N VAL A 535 11.57 -26.16 -13.63
CA VAL A 535 11.28 -25.47 -12.38
C VAL A 535 11.47 -23.97 -12.61
N ASP A 536 10.51 -23.15 -12.19
CA ASP A 536 10.57 -21.69 -12.35
C ASP A 536 11.54 -21.01 -11.37
N GLU A 537 11.69 -19.69 -11.49
CA GLU A 537 12.55 -18.88 -10.60
C GLU A 537 12.13 -18.91 -9.12
N SER A 538 10.89 -19.33 -8.83
CA SER A 538 10.34 -19.47 -7.46
C SER A 538 10.44 -20.89 -6.91
N GLY A 539 11.00 -21.84 -7.67
CA GLY A 539 11.10 -23.24 -7.26
C GLY A 539 9.86 -24.09 -7.54
N LEU A 540 8.91 -23.60 -8.35
CA LEU A 540 7.68 -24.31 -8.70
C LEU A 540 7.84 -25.14 -9.97
N THR A 541 7.38 -26.39 -9.98
CA THR A 541 7.38 -27.22 -11.19
C THR A 541 6.30 -26.73 -12.16
N VAL A 542 6.70 -26.49 -13.42
CA VAL A 542 5.78 -26.13 -14.51
C VAL A 542 5.37 -27.40 -15.26
N VAL A 543 4.17 -27.91 -14.97
CA VAL A 543 3.57 -29.02 -15.73
C VAL A 543 2.90 -28.44 -16.97
N GLU A 544 3.59 -28.54 -18.11
CA GLU A 544 3.11 -27.96 -19.38
C GLU A 544 1.74 -28.53 -19.79
N ALA A 545 0.80 -27.65 -20.17
CA ALA A 545 -0.52 -28.04 -20.63
C ALA A 545 -0.53 -28.64 -22.05
N ASP A 546 0.60 -28.66 -22.75
CA ASP A 546 0.71 -29.09 -24.14
C ASP A 546 0.93 -30.61 -24.24
N SER A 547 0.28 -31.26 -25.23
CA SER A 547 0.35 -32.71 -25.44
C SER A 547 0.10 -33.06 -26.91
N PRO A 548 0.80 -34.06 -27.49
CA PRO A 548 0.48 -34.57 -28.82
C PRO A 548 -0.97 -35.03 -28.97
N GLU A 549 -1.60 -35.51 -27.90
CA GLU A 549 -3.01 -35.95 -27.91
C GLU A 549 -3.99 -34.77 -27.87
N ILE A 550 -3.58 -33.60 -27.34
CA ILE A 550 -4.36 -32.36 -27.49
C ILE A 550 -4.29 -31.92 -28.94
N ILE A 551 -3.10 -31.88 -29.55
CA ILE A 551 -2.93 -31.49 -30.96
C ILE A 551 -3.79 -32.36 -31.88
N ARG A 552 -3.79 -33.68 -31.65
CA ARG A 552 -4.62 -34.63 -32.39
C ARG A 552 -6.12 -34.36 -32.25
N GLN A 553 -6.60 -34.01 -31.05
CA GLN A 553 -8.01 -33.65 -30.81
C GLN A 553 -8.37 -32.28 -31.40
N CYS A 554 -7.46 -31.31 -31.35
CA CYS A 554 -7.61 -30.01 -32.01
C CYS A 554 -7.72 -30.18 -33.53
N ASP A 555 -6.88 -31.04 -34.14
CA ASP A 555 -6.95 -31.36 -35.57
C ASP A 555 -8.27 -32.04 -35.96
N ASP A 556 -8.76 -33.00 -35.16
CA ASP A 556 -10.06 -33.65 -35.38
C ASP A 556 -11.22 -32.63 -35.31
N ILE A 557 -11.18 -31.69 -34.37
CA ILE A 557 -12.17 -30.60 -34.22
C ILE A 557 -12.07 -29.63 -35.41
N LEU A 558 -10.87 -29.19 -35.78
CA LEU A 558 -10.64 -28.29 -36.91
C LEU A 558 -11.11 -28.92 -38.23
N GLU A 559 -10.85 -30.20 -38.44
CA GLU A 559 -11.28 -30.90 -39.66
C GLU A 559 -12.80 -30.97 -39.75
N LYS A 560 -13.46 -31.34 -38.64
CA LYS A 560 -14.93 -31.50 -38.54
C LYS A 560 -15.71 -30.18 -38.58
N TYR A 561 -15.22 -29.15 -37.91
CA TYR A 561 -15.93 -27.87 -37.68
C TYR A 561 -15.42 -26.69 -38.52
N TYR A 562 -14.55 -26.95 -39.49
CA TYR A 562 -13.92 -25.92 -40.34
C TYR A 562 -14.90 -24.86 -40.89
N ASP A 563 -16.05 -25.28 -41.44
CA ASP A 563 -17.02 -24.37 -42.05
C ASP A 563 -17.77 -23.52 -41.00
N GLU A 564 -17.97 -24.04 -39.79
CA GLU A 564 -18.57 -23.30 -38.68
C GLU A 564 -17.58 -22.26 -38.12
N LEU A 565 -16.31 -22.64 -37.92
CA LEU A 565 -15.25 -21.72 -37.52
C LEU A 565 -15.05 -20.59 -38.54
N LEU A 566 -15.10 -20.91 -39.84
CA LEU A 566 -15.04 -19.91 -40.91
C LEU A 566 -16.24 -18.95 -40.89
N LYS A 567 -17.44 -19.46 -40.58
CA LYS A 567 -18.65 -18.64 -40.40
C LYS A 567 -18.55 -17.73 -39.19
N VAL A 568 -18.03 -18.21 -38.05
CA VAL A 568 -17.81 -17.40 -36.83
C VAL A 568 -16.86 -16.23 -37.11
N LEU A 569 -15.77 -16.44 -37.85
CA LEU A 569 -14.88 -15.35 -38.29
C LEU A 569 -15.59 -14.35 -39.23
N THR A 570 -16.36 -14.85 -40.20
CA THR A 570 -17.11 -14.00 -41.14
C THR A 570 -18.15 -13.12 -40.41
N GLU A 571 -18.76 -13.65 -39.35
CA GLU A 571 -19.65 -12.88 -38.48
C GLU A 571 -18.86 -11.84 -37.65
N ALA A 572 -17.67 -12.19 -37.15
CA ALA A 572 -16.79 -11.29 -36.40
C ALA A 572 -16.30 -10.08 -37.22
N GLU A 573 -16.03 -10.23 -38.53
CA GLU A 573 -15.70 -9.09 -39.42
C GLU A 573 -16.77 -7.98 -39.42
N THR A 574 -18.03 -8.35 -39.15
CA THR A 574 -19.18 -7.43 -39.16
C THR A 574 -19.63 -7.00 -37.75
N GLU A 575 -18.98 -7.52 -36.71
CA GLU A 575 -19.27 -7.19 -35.31
C GLU A 575 -18.80 -5.77 -35.00
N LYS A 576 -19.66 -4.99 -34.34
CA LYS A 576 -19.38 -3.61 -33.96
C LYS A 576 -18.86 -3.49 -32.54
N ASN A 577 -19.12 -4.49 -31.70
CA ASN A 577 -18.59 -4.55 -30.36
C ASN A 577 -17.19 -5.18 -30.40
N GLU A 578 -16.17 -4.32 -30.32
CA GLU A 578 -14.74 -4.66 -30.26
C GLU A 578 -14.45 -5.83 -29.31
N PHE A 579 -14.95 -5.79 -28.07
CA PHE A 579 -14.75 -6.87 -27.10
C PHE A 579 -15.31 -8.23 -27.55
N VAL A 580 -16.45 -8.23 -28.26
CA VAL A 580 -17.10 -9.45 -28.79
C VAL A 580 -16.39 -9.95 -30.04
N ARG A 581 -15.87 -9.05 -30.89
CA ARG A 581 -15.01 -9.40 -32.03
C ARG A 581 -13.73 -10.05 -31.53
N ASP A 582 -13.02 -9.39 -30.62
CA ASP A 582 -11.71 -9.79 -30.14
C ASP A 582 -11.79 -11.12 -29.40
N SER A 583 -12.80 -11.32 -28.54
CA SER A 583 -13.08 -12.62 -27.88
C SER A 583 -13.21 -13.78 -28.88
N LYS A 584 -13.88 -13.59 -30.02
CA LYS A 584 -14.04 -14.62 -31.06
C LYS A 584 -12.73 -14.89 -31.81
N VAL A 585 -11.99 -13.83 -32.13
CA VAL A 585 -10.74 -13.90 -32.91
C VAL A 585 -9.62 -14.53 -32.07
N GLU A 586 -9.42 -14.06 -30.85
CA GLU A 586 -8.35 -14.49 -29.94
C GLU A 586 -8.56 -15.92 -29.41
N GLY A 587 -9.80 -16.26 -29.02
CA GLY A 587 -10.16 -17.63 -28.67
C GLY A 587 -9.89 -18.64 -29.78
N LEU A 588 -10.18 -18.26 -31.03
CA LEU A 588 -9.84 -19.07 -32.20
C LEU A 588 -8.33 -19.14 -32.44
N MET A 589 -7.61 -18.03 -32.32
CA MET A 589 -6.15 -18.00 -32.51
C MET A 589 -5.43 -18.94 -31.53
N ARG A 590 -5.87 -18.99 -30.26
CA ARG A 590 -5.32 -19.94 -29.28
C ARG A 590 -5.61 -21.39 -29.67
N PHE A 591 -6.84 -21.72 -30.08
CA PHE A 591 -7.20 -23.05 -30.58
C PHE A 591 -6.37 -23.47 -31.80
N LEU A 592 -6.19 -22.56 -32.77
CA LEU A 592 -5.38 -22.81 -33.96
C LEU A 592 -3.89 -22.97 -33.63
N GLY A 593 -3.39 -22.31 -32.57
CA GLY A 593 -2.04 -22.51 -32.05
C GLY A 593 -1.76 -23.96 -31.68
N ASP A 594 -2.73 -24.63 -31.05
CA ASP A 594 -2.68 -26.05 -30.67
C ASP A 594 -3.08 -27.02 -31.81
N CYS A 595 -3.36 -26.54 -33.03
CA CYS A 595 -3.59 -27.40 -34.22
C CYS A 595 -2.29 -27.61 -35.01
N SER A 596 -2.17 -28.73 -35.74
CA SER A 596 -1.08 -28.97 -36.70
C SER A 596 -1.09 -27.99 -37.87
N ASP A 597 0.09 -27.71 -38.43
CA ASP A 597 0.22 -26.83 -39.59
C ASP A 597 -0.41 -27.42 -40.85
N GLY A 598 -1.34 -26.67 -41.46
CA GLY A 598 -2.13 -27.16 -42.58
C GLY A 598 -2.95 -26.07 -43.27
N GLY A 599 -3.46 -26.38 -44.46
CA GLY A 599 -4.18 -25.40 -45.30
C GLY A 599 -5.43 -24.79 -44.65
N LYS A 600 -6.15 -25.57 -43.83
CA LYS A 600 -7.32 -25.10 -43.06
C LYS A 600 -6.92 -24.11 -41.96
N LYS A 601 -5.96 -24.48 -41.09
CA LYS A 601 -5.37 -23.62 -40.05
C LYS A 601 -4.89 -22.30 -40.65
N ASN A 602 -3.97 -22.37 -41.62
CA ASN A 602 -3.38 -21.19 -42.26
C ASN A 602 -4.42 -20.24 -42.85
N LYS A 603 -5.52 -20.76 -43.41
CA LYS A 603 -6.60 -19.91 -43.95
C LYS A 603 -7.39 -19.20 -42.85
N LEU A 604 -7.70 -19.88 -41.73
CA LEU A 604 -8.39 -19.23 -40.61
C LEU A 604 -7.48 -18.22 -39.90
N THR A 605 -6.21 -18.57 -39.64
CA THR A 605 -5.20 -17.68 -39.06
C THR A 605 -5.04 -16.39 -39.87
N ASN A 606 -4.87 -16.47 -41.19
CA ASN A 606 -4.74 -15.29 -42.06
C ASN A 606 -5.97 -14.36 -42.02
N ILE A 607 -7.17 -14.91 -41.78
CA ILE A 607 -8.41 -14.12 -41.66
C ILE A 607 -8.46 -13.47 -40.27
N ALA A 608 -8.18 -14.23 -39.21
CA ALA A 608 -8.11 -13.75 -37.83
C ALA A 608 -7.09 -12.60 -37.64
N GLU A 609 -5.85 -12.77 -38.11
CA GLU A 609 -4.78 -11.76 -38.06
C GLU A 609 -5.09 -10.45 -38.83
N SER A 610 -6.10 -10.47 -39.72
CA SER A 610 -6.53 -9.28 -40.44
C SER A 610 -7.45 -8.37 -39.61
N MET A 611 -7.98 -8.87 -38.49
CA MET A 611 -8.92 -8.16 -37.61
C MET A 611 -8.28 -7.59 -36.32
N THR A 612 -7.07 -8.03 -35.98
CA THR A 612 -6.27 -7.55 -34.81
C THR A 612 -5.33 -6.38 -35.17
N LYS A 613 -5.70 -5.56 -36.16
CA LYS A 613 -4.98 -4.37 -36.63
C LYS A 613 -5.87 -3.13 -36.70
#